data_AF-A0A640WCB8-F1
#
_entry.id   AF-A0A640WCB8-F1
#
_cell.length_a   1.000
_cell.length_b   1.000
_cell.length_c   1.000
_cell.angle_alpha   90.00
_cell.angle_beta   90.00
_cell.angle_gamma   90.00
#
_symmetry.space_group_name_H-M   'P 1'
#
loop_
_entity.id
_entity.type
_entity.pdbx_description
1 polymer ?
#
loop_
_entity_poly.entity_id
_entity_poly.type
_entity_poly.pdbx_seq_one_letter_code
_entity_poly.pdbx_strand_id
1 'polypeptide(L)'
;MPAITATRALRMALFGLTVGCFAASALAAQNIPNNLRGTITAVSDDGITVESITDGSSHRVIIDDDTRLAAVSKSSLDQIEEGTFIGTANVPGEDGQPAKALEMVIFPASMKGTGEGDYPWDMPRGATKGRSGDGKLGGNGSGSTMTNGTVSSTGDGKMSDASSGSTMTNGTVNRAADEDGMMTLTVDYGDGSKQIRVPHDAPTVKVSKGSMDDLKQDAAVFVAGDITQDPIEAKAVIVGLDGTVPPM
;
A
#
# COMPACT_ATOMS: atom_id res chain seq x y z
N MET A 1 32.31 -58.92 52.77
CA MET A 1 33.61 -58.24 53.04
C MET A 1 33.99 -57.47 51.78
N PRO A 2 34.44 -56.21 51.88
CA PRO A 2 33.65 -55.04 52.31
C PRO A 2 33.76 -53.87 51.27
N ALA A 3 32.85 -52.89 51.28
CA ALA A 3 33.00 -51.54 51.88
C ALA A 3 33.27 -50.41 50.86
N ILE A 4 32.39 -49.40 50.77
CA ILE A 4 32.42 -48.07 51.43
C ILE A 4 32.95 -46.96 50.49
N THR A 5 32.02 -46.08 50.10
CA THR A 5 32.07 -44.59 50.10
C THR A 5 33.42 -43.86 50.12
N ALA A 6 33.61 -42.92 49.19
CA ALA A 6 34.37 -41.69 49.46
C ALA A 6 34.00 -40.52 48.53
N THR A 7 33.28 -39.58 49.11
CA THR A 7 33.08 -38.18 48.70
C THR A 7 34.42 -37.46 48.52
N ARG A 8 34.56 -36.58 47.51
CA ARG A 8 35.44 -35.41 47.63
C ARG A 8 34.98 -34.24 46.78
N ALA A 9 34.73 -33.14 47.48
CA ALA A 9 34.34 -31.85 46.95
C ALA A 9 35.55 -31.05 46.41
N LEU A 10 35.21 -30.14 45.50
CA LEU A 10 35.73 -28.77 45.34
C LEU A 10 37.21 -28.58 44.97
N ARG A 11 37.45 -28.14 43.73
CA ARG A 11 38.42 -27.08 43.41
C ARG A 11 37.86 -26.15 42.34
N MET A 12 37.50 -24.94 42.77
CA MET A 12 37.32 -23.74 41.95
C MET A 12 38.66 -23.37 41.30
N ALA A 13 38.69 -23.14 39.99
CA ALA A 13 39.64 -22.23 39.34
C ALA A 13 39.10 -21.77 37.98
N LEU A 14 38.73 -20.49 37.96
CA LEU A 14 38.44 -19.57 36.87
C LEU A 14 39.40 -19.72 35.66
N PHE A 15 38.89 -19.64 34.41
CA PHE A 15 39.39 -18.76 33.33
C PHE A 15 38.66 -19.03 31.99
N GLY A 16 37.97 -18.01 31.47
CA GLY A 16 37.89 -17.67 30.05
C GLY A 16 37.26 -18.65 29.06
N LEU A 17 35.97 -18.46 28.76
CA LEU A 17 35.50 -18.44 27.38
C LEU A 17 34.22 -17.61 27.30
N THR A 18 34.37 -16.32 27.02
CA THR A 18 33.29 -15.49 26.48
C THR A 18 32.83 -16.12 25.17
N VAL A 19 31.77 -16.92 25.22
CA VAL A 19 31.03 -17.31 24.03
C VAL A 19 30.34 -16.04 23.54
N GLY A 20 31.03 -15.33 22.65
CA GLY A 20 30.46 -14.29 21.82
C GLY A 20 29.40 -14.94 20.95
N CYS A 21 28.16 -14.98 21.46
CA CYS A 21 27.00 -15.22 20.64
C CYS A 21 26.80 -13.95 19.80
N PHE A 22 27.57 -13.83 18.72
CA PHE A 22 27.13 -13.04 17.57
C PHE A 22 25.91 -13.77 17.00
N ALA A 23 24.77 -13.57 17.66
CA ALA A 23 23.50 -13.67 16.97
C ALA A 23 23.49 -12.50 16.00
N ALA A 24 24.03 -12.72 14.81
CA ALA A 24 23.63 -11.96 13.65
C ALA A 24 22.13 -12.25 13.48
N SER A 25 21.31 -11.45 14.14
CA SER A 25 19.95 -11.24 13.67
C SER A 25 20.11 -10.65 12.28
N ALA A 26 20.10 -11.51 11.27
CA ALA A 26 19.58 -11.15 9.98
C ALA A 26 18.17 -10.64 10.27
N LEU A 27 18.04 -9.32 10.49
CA LEU A 27 16.78 -8.64 10.35
C LEU A 27 16.32 -9.03 8.95
N ALA A 28 15.31 -9.90 8.91
CA ALA A 28 14.61 -10.23 7.70
C ALA A 28 14.42 -8.90 6.96
N ALA A 29 14.98 -8.81 5.75
CA ALA A 29 14.62 -7.75 4.83
C ALA A 29 13.09 -7.75 4.84
N GLN A 30 12.50 -6.70 5.39
CA GLN A 30 11.06 -6.55 5.37
C GLN A 30 10.73 -6.52 3.89
N ASN A 31 10.17 -7.62 3.41
CA ASN A 31 9.76 -7.77 2.03
C ASN A 31 8.54 -6.88 1.88
N ILE A 32 8.78 -5.58 1.74
CA ILE A 32 7.79 -4.58 1.38
C ILE A 32 7.83 -4.61 -0.13
N PRO A 33 6.82 -5.20 -0.81
CA PRO A 33 6.69 -4.98 -2.24
C PRO A 33 6.37 -3.50 -2.39
N ASN A 34 7.38 -2.70 -2.71
CA ASN A 34 7.14 -1.38 -3.26
C ASN A 34 6.51 -1.63 -4.62
N ASN A 35 5.22 -1.41 -4.79
CA ASN A 35 4.56 -1.65 -6.06
C ASN A 35 5.07 -0.65 -7.11
N LEU A 36 5.13 -1.05 -8.37
CA LEU A 36 5.53 -0.16 -9.44
C LEU A 36 4.32 0.61 -9.96
N ARG A 37 4.44 1.94 -10.01
CA ARG A 37 3.44 2.84 -10.59
C ARG A 37 4.09 3.64 -11.69
N GLY A 38 3.44 3.75 -12.82
CA GLY A 38 4.11 4.32 -13.98
C GLY A 38 3.24 4.50 -15.20
N THR A 39 3.91 4.87 -16.27
CA THR A 39 3.34 4.97 -17.62
C THR A 39 3.97 3.88 -18.48
N ILE A 40 3.15 3.18 -19.26
CA ILE A 40 3.63 2.18 -20.21
C ILE A 40 4.37 2.89 -21.35
N THR A 41 5.66 2.60 -21.51
CA THR A 41 6.51 3.17 -22.57
C THR A 41 6.67 2.23 -23.77
N ALA A 42 6.51 0.92 -23.55
CA ALA A 42 6.51 -0.08 -24.62
C ALA A 42 5.66 -1.29 -24.23
N VAL A 43 5.12 -1.99 -25.23
CA VAL A 43 4.35 -3.23 -25.08
C VAL A 43 5.03 -4.32 -25.91
N SER A 44 5.16 -5.52 -25.34
CA SER A 44 5.66 -6.73 -26.01
C SER A 44 4.66 -7.88 -25.87
N ASP A 45 4.92 -8.98 -26.56
CA ASP A 45 4.04 -10.17 -26.52
C ASP A 45 3.98 -10.80 -25.11
N ASP A 46 5.02 -10.61 -24.31
CA ASP A 46 5.23 -11.21 -22.99
C ASP A 46 5.18 -10.18 -21.83
N GLY A 47 4.83 -8.92 -22.09
CA GLY A 47 4.81 -7.91 -21.05
C GLY A 47 4.84 -6.46 -21.52
N ILE A 48 5.34 -5.60 -20.64
CA ILE A 48 5.39 -4.14 -20.82
C ILE A 48 6.68 -3.55 -20.26
N THR A 49 7.05 -2.38 -20.77
CA THR A 49 8.04 -1.51 -20.14
C THR A 49 7.33 -0.32 -19.51
N VAL A 50 7.69 0.01 -18.27
CA VAL A 50 7.01 1.02 -17.46
C VAL A 50 8.03 2.03 -16.96
N GLU A 51 7.77 3.31 -17.22
CA GLU A 51 8.50 4.41 -16.58
C GLU A 51 7.86 4.73 -15.23
N SER A 52 8.63 4.59 -14.16
CA SER A 52 8.18 4.82 -12.79
C SER A 52 7.91 6.31 -12.54
N ILE A 53 6.74 6.63 -11.98
CA ILE A 53 6.42 8.01 -11.56
C ILE A 53 7.20 8.46 -10.31
N THR A 54 7.83 7.53 -9.60
CA THR A 54 8.51 7.81 -8.33
C THR A 54 9.93 8.33 -8.54
N ASP A 55 10.64 7.75 -9.50
CA ASP A 55 12.07 8.00 -9.73
C ASP A 55 12.43 8.18 -11.21
N GLY A 56 11.48 8.03 -12.14
CA GLY A 56 11.72 8.11 -13.59
C GLY A 56 12.47 6.92 -14.17
N SER A 57 12.72 5.88 -13.37
CA SER A 57 13.42 4.68 -13.83
C SER A 57 12.51 3.86 -14.77
N SER A 58 13.11 3.23 -15.77
CA SER A 58 12.41 2.34 -16.69
C SER A 58 12.54 0.88 -16.22
N HIS A 59 11.42 0.18 -16.09
CA HIS A 59 11.35 -1.19 -15.62
C HIS A 59 10.68 -2.09 -16.66
N ARG A 60 11.29 -3.23 -16.95
CA ARG A 60 10.64 -4.29 -17.73
C ARG A 60 9.78 -5.14 -16.80
N VAL A 61 8.57 -5.44 -17.24
CA VAL A 61 7.57 -6.22 -16.50
C VAL A 61 7.15 -7.38 -17.38
N ILE A 62 7.29 -8.60 -16.86
CA ILE A 62 6.77 -9.83 -17.50
C ILE A 62 5.35 -10.08 -17.04
N ILE A 63 4.49 -10.44 -17.98
CA ILE A 63 3.10 -10.81 -17.78
C ILE A 63 2.93 -12.22 -18.34
N ASP A 64 2.58 -13.15 -17.47
CA ASP A 64 2.37 -14.56 -17.78
C ASP A 64 0.92 -14.99 -17.47
N ASP A 65 0.64 -16.29 -17.64
CA ASP A 65 -0.69 -16.87 -17.40
C ASP A 65 -1.12 -16.81 -15.92
N ASP A 66 -0.17 -16.67 -14.98
CA ASP A 66 -0.43 -16.53 -13.55
C ASP A 66 -0.69 -15.07 -13.15
N THR A 67 -0.38 -14.12 -14.03
CA THR A 67 -0.55 -12.68 -13.80
C THR A 67 -2.02 -12.27 -13.82
N ARG A 68 -2.49 -11.63 -12.75
CA ARG A 68 -3.85 -11.09 -12.70
C ARG A 68 -3.95 -9.75 -13.44
N LEU A 69 -4.63 -9.74 -14.58
CA LEU A 69 -4.91 -8.52 -15.34
C LEU A 69 -6.28 -7.91 -14.98
N ALA A 70 -6.27 -6.63 -14.62
CA ALA A 70 -7.46 -5.82 -14.43
C ALA A 70 -7.34 -4.50 -15.19
N ALA A 71 -8.48 -3.94 -15.57
CA ALA A 71 -8.57 -2.64 -16.21
C ALA A 71 -9.49 -1.73 -15.40
N VAL A 72 -9.16 -0.44 -15.32
CA VAL A 72 -9.93 0.56 -14.59
C VAL A 72 -10.35 1.70 -15.49
N SER A 73 -11.59 2.13 -15.33
CA SER A 73 -12.17 3.30 -16.00
C SER A 73 -12.70 4.28 -14.97
N LYS A 74 -12.74 5.57 -15.33
CA LYS A 74 -13.35 6.61 -14.50
C LYS A 74 -14.78 6.24 -14.07
N SER A 75 -15.12 6.54 -12.83
CA SER A 75 -16.45 6.35 -12.24
C SER A 75 -16.78 7.52 -11.30
N SER A 76 -17.91 7.47 -10.60
CA SER A 76 -18.33 8.45 -9.59
C SER A 76 -18.84 7.78 -8.31
N LEU A 77 -18.87 8.55 -7.22
CA LEU A 77 -19.41 8.13 -5.93
C LEU A 77 -20.91 7.83 -6.00
N ASP A 78 -21.64 8.42 -6.95
CA ASP A 78 -23.07 8.13 -7.15
C ASP A 78 -23.36 6.67 -7.55
N GLN A 79 -22.34 5.92 -7.93
CA GLN A 79 -22.44 4.48 -8.23
C GLN A 79 -22.22 3.60 -6.98
N ILE A 80 -21.93 4.22 -5.83
CA ILE A 80 -21.73 3.53 -4.56
C ILE A 80 -23.04 3.58 -3.79
N GLU A 81 -23.70 2.44 -3.73
CA GLU A 81 -24.95 2.23 -3.03
C GLU A 81 -24.76 1.14 -1.96
N GLU A 82 -25.79 0.95 -1.14
CA GLU A 82 -25.84 -0.22 -0.27
C GLU A 82 -25.72 -1.51 -1.11
N GLY A 83 -24.85 -2.41 -0.67
CA GLY A 83 -24.51 -3.63 -1.38
C GLY A 83 -23.41 -3.47 -2.43
N THR A 84 -22.91 -2.27 -2.74
CA THR A 84 -21.76 -2.12 -3.66
C THR A 84 -20.49 -2.69 -3.03
N PHE A 85 -19.72 -3.46 -3.81
CA PHE A 85 -18.42 -3.97 -3.38
C PHE A 85 -17.34 -2.95 -3.75
N ILE A 86 -16.62 -2.45 -2.75
CA ILE A 86 -15.64 -1.38 -2.92
C ILE A 86 -14.29 -1.77 -2.34
N GLY A 87 -13.25 -1.12 -2.87
CA GLY A 87 -11.94 -0.99 -2.25
C GLY A 87 -11.65 0.48 -2.00
N THR A 88 -10.97 0.81 -0.91
CA THR A 88 -10.57 2.19 -0.64
C THR A 88 -9.25 2.28 0.09
N ALA A 89 -8.32 3.07 -0.48
CA ALA A 89 -7.12 3.44 0.23
C ALA A 89 -7.51 4.54 1.21
N ASN A 90 -7.22 4.33 2.48
CA ASN A 90 -7.67 5.20 3.55
C ASN A 90 -6.58 5.40 4.58
N VAL A 91 -6.60 6.58 5.20
CA VAL A 91 -5.75 6.94 6.32
C VAL A 91 -6.58 6.99 7.61
N PRO A 92 -5.97 6.78 8.78
CA PRO A 92 -6.64 7.04 10.04
C PRO A 92 -7.26 8.44 10.07
N GLY A 93 -8.45 8.56 10.64
CA GLY A 93 -9.09 9.87 10.83
C GLY A 93 -8.37 10.68 11.90
N GLU A 94 -8.42 12.01 11.77
CA GLU A 94 -7.93 12.94 12.80
C GLU A 94 -8.77 12.81 14.08
N ASP A 95 -8.14 12.92 15.26
CA ASP A 95 -8.83 13.05 16.56
C ASP A 95 -9.98 12.04 16.81
N GLY A 96 -9.74 10.76 16.50
CA GLY A 96 -10.70 9.69 16.74
C GLY A 96 -11.88 9.64 15.75
N GLN A 97 -11.84 10.46 14.70
CA GLN A 97 -12.78 10.38 13.59
C GLN A 97 -12.62 9.07 12.81
N PRO A 98 -13.68 8.63 12.09
CA PRO A 98 -13.55 7.51 11.18
C PRO A 98 -12.48 7.76 10.11
N ALA A 99 -11.93 6.66 9.57
CA ALA A 99 -10.91 6.69 8.54
C ALA A 99 -11.34 7.55 7.36
N LYS A 100 -10.37 8.23 6.72
CA LYS A 100 -10.64 9.09 5.57
C LYS A 100 -10.17 8.41 4.30
N ALA A 101 -11.08 8.23 3.33
CA ALA A 101 -10.74 7.71 2.01
C ALA A 101 -9.90 8.73 1.24
N LEU A 102 -8.93 8.21 0.51
CA LEU A 102 -8.11 8.95 -0.45
C LEU A 102 -8.60 8.71 -1.88
N GLU A 103 -9.16 7.52 -2.12
CA GLU A 103 -9.66 7.08 -3.41
C GLU A 103 -10.67 5.95 -3.21
N MET A 104 -11.51 5.74 -4.22
CA MET A 104 -12.55 4.73 -4.24
C MET A 104 -12.44 3.84 -5.48
N VAL A 105 -12.55 2.54 -5.26
CA VAL A 105 -12.52 1.51 -6.31
C VAL A 105 -13.82 0.75 -6.24
N ILE A 106 -14.58 0.75 -7.33
CA ILE A 106 -15.83 -0.01 -7.45
C ILE A 106 -15.52 -1.32 -8.17
N PHE A 107 -15.78 -2.43 -7.49
CA PHE A 107 -15.61 -3.76 -8.07
C PHE A 107 -16.93 -4.28 -8.65
N PRO A 108 -16.88 -5.09 -9.72
CA PRO A 108 -18.07 -5.77 -10.22
C PRO A 108 -18.63 -6.72 -9.15
N ALA A 109 -19.96 -6.90 -9.14
CA ALA A 109 -20.61 -7.76 -8.14
C ALA A 109 -20.10 -9.22 -8.14
N SER A 110 -19.57 -9.69 -9.26
CA SER A 110 -18.93 -11.00 -9.39
C SER A 110 -17.63 -11.16 -8.59
N MET A 111 -17.06 -10.07 -8.06
CA MET A 111 -15.85 -10.08 -7.23
C MET A 111 -16.15 -9.97 -5.73
N LYS A 112 -17.42 -9.86 -5.31
CA LYS A 112 -17.82 -9.89 -3.90
C LYS A 112 -17.24 -11.12 -3.19
N GLY A 113 -16.79 -10.96 -1.95
CA GLY A 113 -16.14 -12.05 -1.20
C GLY A 113 -14.68 -12.31 -1.60
N THR A 114 -14.13 -11.61 -2.59
CA THR A 114 -12.74 -11.80 -3.04
C THR A 114 -11.84 -10.72 -2.45
N GLY A 115 -10.84 -11.13 -1.67
CA GLY A 115 -9.86 -10.20 -1.10
C GLY A 115 -10.46 -9.18 -0.13
N GLU A 116 -11.54 -9.55 0.56
CA GLU A 116 -12.12 -8.77 1.65
C GLU A 116 -11.12 -8.64 2.80
N GLY A 117 -11.13 -7.50 3.48
CA GLY A 117 -10.31 -7.25 4.65
C GLY A 117 -9.77 -5.83 4.70
N ASP A 118 -8.90 -5.60 5.69
CA ASP A 118 -8.19 -4.36 5.90
C ASP A 118 -6.69 -4.60 5.93
N TYR A 119 -5.99 -4.11 4.91
CA TYR A 119 -4.59 -4.43 4.65
C TYR A 119 -3.70 -3.21 4.83
N PRO A 120 -2.50 -3.33 5.44
CA PRO A 120 -1.50 -2.28 5.35
C PRO A 120 -1.24 -1.92 3.88
N TRP A 121 -1.25 -0.63 3.56
CA TRP A 121 -1.13 -0.14 2.19
C TRP A 121 0.03 0.84 2.07
N ASP A 122 0.91 0.59 1.09
CA ASP A 122 2.04 1.46 0.80
C ASP A 122 1.60 2.61 -0.10
N MET A 123 1.59 3.81 0.47
CA MET A 123 1.71 5.05 -0.30
C MET A 123 3.18 5.46 -0.26
N PRO A 124 3.73 6.10 -1.31
CA PRO A 124 5.13 6.54 -1.32
C PRO A 124 5.49 7.20 0.01
N ARG A 125 6.43 6.59 0.74
CA ARG A 125 6.89 7.08 2.05
C ARG A 125 7.35 8.52 1.96
N GLY A 126 6.48 9.46 2.33
CA GLY A 126 6.87 10.83 2.64
C GLY A 126 7.41 10.97 4.05
N ALA A 127 8.38 10.16 4.48
CA ALA A 127 9.11 10.37 5.75
C ALA A 127 10.33 9.45 5.92
N THR A 128 11.38 9.61 5.12
CA THR A 128 12.72 9.20 5.54
C THR A 128 13.46 10.42 6.10
N LYS A 129 13.79 10.37 7.39
CA LYS A 129 14.50 11.40 8.17
C LYS A 129 15.65 12.05 7.38
N GLY A 130 15.45 13.29 6.96
CA GLY A 130 16.51 14.17 6.48
C GLY A 130 17.41 14.58 7.65
N ARG A 131 18.68 14.21 7.55
CA ARG A 131 19.78 14.73 8.35
C ARG A 131 19.84 16.26 8.20
N SER A 132 19.98 16.96 9.32
CA SER A 132 20.07 18.42 9.47
C SER A 132 20.88 19.14 8.38
N GLY A 133 20.36 20.27 7.90
CA GLY A 133 21.08 21.25 7.10
C GLY A 133 20.28 22.55 6.98
N ASP A 134 20.75 23.60 7.65
CA ASP A 134 20.18 24.94 7.74
C ASP A 134 20.03 25.66 6.38
N GLY A 135 18.94 26.43 6.18
CA GLY A 135 18.90 27.41 5.10
C GLY A 135 17.55 28.00 4.68
N LYS A 136 17.18 29.12 5.32
CA LYS A 136 16.61 30.36 4.72
C LYS A 136 15.35 30.28 3.82
N LEU A 137 14.28 30.91 4.31
CA LEU A 137 12.98 31.18 3.67
C LEU A 137 13.06 32.21 2.52
N GLY A 138 12.24 32.00 1.48
CA GLY A 138 11.78 33.05 0.57
C GLY A 138 11.15 32.52 -0.73
N GLY A 139 9.94 32.99 -1.08
CA GLY A 139 9.44 32.97 -2.47
C GLY A 139 7.96 32.64 -2.67
N ASN A 140 7.18 33.66 -3.05
CA ASN A 140 5.78 33.63 -3.46
C ASN A 140 5.62 33.06 -4.89
N GLY A 141 4.64 32.19 -5.15
CA GLY A 141 4.37 31.65 -6.50
C GLY A 141 3.04 30.89 -6.60
N SER A 142 2.18 31.38 -7.49
CA SER A 142 0.86 30.85 -7.88
C SER A 142 0.99 29.72 -8.92
N GLY A 143 0.13 28.69 -8.87
CA GLY A 143 -0.16 27.82 -10.03
C GLY A 143 -0.13 26.29 -9.78
N SER A 144 -1.32 25.68 -9.85
CA SER A 144 -1.69 24.33 -10.33
C SER A 144 -0.99 23.03 -9.86
N THR A 145 -1.81 21.98 -9.90
CA THR A 145 -1.48 20.54 -10.06
C THR A 145 -1.21 19.79 -8.76
N MET A 146 -2.02 18.75 -8.53
CA MET A 146 -1.95 17.81 -7.42
C MET A 146 -0.51 17.31 -7.27
N THR A 147 0.24 17.91 -6.36
CA THR A 147 1.58 17.48 -5.99
C THR A 147 1.46 16.88 -4.61
N ASN A 148 1.93 15.65 -4.46
CA ASN A 148 1.95 14.87 -3.22
C ASN A 148 2.90 15.53 -2.20
N GLY A 149 2.53 16.72 -1.73
CA GLY A 149 3.32 17.62 -0.91
C GLY A 149 3.09 17.38 0.58
N THR A 150 4.18 17.00 1.25
CA THR A 150 4.51 17.16 2.67
C THR A 150 3.47 17.90 3.53
N VAL A 151 2.84 17.18 4.46
CA VAL A 151 2.25 17.77 5.66
C VAL A 151 3.12 17.42 6.87
N SER A 152 3.96 18.36 7.27
CA SER A 152 4.58 18.35 8.59
C SER A 152 3.54 18.81 9.62
N SER A 153 2.97 17.89 10.38
CA SER A 153 2.24 18.25 11.60
C SER A 153 3.18 18.11 12.80
N THR A 154 3.54 19.25 13.39
CA THR A 154 4.21 19.36 14.68
C THR A 154 3.17 19.11 15.77
N GLY A 155 3.31 18.02 16.52
CA GLY A 155 2.47 17.73 17.68
C GLY A 155 3.24 16.88 18.70
N ASP A 156 3.73 17.52 19.75
CA ASP A 156 4.36 16.87 20.90
C ASP A 156 3.30 16.12 21.73
N GLY A 157 3.27 14.79 21.68
CA GLY A 157 2.38 14.02 22.55
C GLY A 157 2.36 12.52 22.31
N LYS A 158 3.14 11.78 23.10
CA LYS A 158 2.94 10.39 23.54
C LYS A 158 2.59 9.33 22.46
N MET A 159 3.60 8.56 22.05
CA MET A 159 3.48 7.39 21.16
C MET A 159 2.38 6.41 21.61
N SER A 160 1.35 6.23 20.79
CA SER A 160 0.71 4.94 20.61
C SER A 160 1.29 4.30 19.35
N ASP A 161 1.83 3.10 19.52
CA ASP A 161 2.27 2.19 18.47
C ASP A 161 1.06 1.79 17.61
N ALA A 162 0.75 2.62 16.62
CA ALA A 162 -0.21 2.38 15.57
C ALA A 162 0.42 2.94 14.30
N SER A 163 0.63 2.06 13.32
CA SER A 163 1.08 2.39 11.97
C SER A 163 0.45 3.71 11.51
N SER A 164 1.24 4.77 11.39
CA SER A 164 0.85 6.02 10.71
C SER A 164 0.77 5.82 9.19
N GLY A 165 0.53 4.58 8.75
CA GLY A 165 0.46 4.15 7.37
C GLY A 165 -0.98 4.02 6.90
N SER A 166 -1.17 4.21 5.61
CA SER A 166 -2.44 3.99 4.94
C SER A 166 -2.83 2.51 4.98
N THR A 167 -4.12 2.25 4.80
CA THR A 167 -4.68 0.90 4.66
C THR A 167 -5.53 0.82 3.41
N MET A 168 -5.66 -0.37 2.84
CA MET A 168 -6.60 -0.69 1.77
C MET A 168 -7.70 -1.53 2.38
N THR A 169 -8.91 -0.99 2.44
CA THR A 169 -10.09 -1.69 2.95
C THR A 169 -10.94 -2.16 1.77
N ASN A 170 -11.20 -3.46 1.68
CA ASN A 170 -12.04 -4.07 0.66
C ASN A 170 -13.27 -4.72 1.32
N GLY A 171 -14.46 -4.35 0.87
CA GLY A 171 -15.69 -4.83 1.49
C GLY A 171 -16.97 -4.38 0.80
N THR A 172 -18.09 -4.83 1.33
CA THR A 172 -19.43 -4.46 0.88
C THR A 172 -19.95 -3.27 1.69
N VAL A 173 -20.46 -2.25 1.01
CA VAL A 173 -21.12 -1.12 1.66
C VAL A 173 -22.43 -1.60 2.30
N ASN A 174 -22.51 -1.55 3.63
CA ASN A 174 -23.73 -1.85 4.39
C ASN A 174 -24.61 -0.60 4.54
N ARG A 175 -23.98 0.57 4.62
CA ARG A 175 -24.69 1.85 4.73
C ARG A 175 -23.91 2.97 4.08
N ALA A 176 -24.62 3.84 3.38
CA ALA A 176 -24.14 5.13 2.93
C ALA A 176 -24.97 6.25 3.59
N ALA A 177 -24.30 7.27 4.10
CA ALA A 177 -24.93 8.50 4.60
C ALA A 177 -24.18 9.70 4.04
N ASP A 178 -24.89 10.70 3.56
CA ASP A 178 -24.30 11.95 3.06
C ASP A 178 -24.58 13.05 4.09
N GLU A 179 -23.52 13.56 4.71
CA GLU A 179 -23.61 14.59 5.74
C GLU A 179 -22.48 15.60 5.55
N ASP A 180 -22.80 16.89 5.64
CA ASP A 180 -21.83 18.00 5.64
C ASP A 180 -20.79 17.97 4.50
N GLY A 181 -21.20 17.52 3.30
CA GLY A 181 -20.34 17.48 2.13
C GLY A 181 -19.30 16.35 2.15
N MET A 182 -19.51 15.32 2.96
CA MET A 182 -18.79 14.05 2.91
C MET A 182 -19.75 12.86 2.96
N MET A 183 -19.46 11.84 2.16
CA MET A 183 -20.15 10.57 2.22
C MET A 183 -19.51 9.70 3.30
N THR A 184 -20.27 9.24 4.28
CA THR A 184 -19.83 8.23 5.25
C THR A 184 -20.32 6.85 4.84
N LEU A 185 -19.38 5.96 4.57
CA LEU A 185 -19.61 4.56 4.24
C LEU A 185 -19.38 3.69 5.47
N THR A 186 -20.30 2.78 5.75
CA THR A 186 -20.04 1.64 6.63
C THR A 186 -19.72 0.44 5.74
N VAL A 187 -18.49 -0.03 5.79
CA VAL A 187 -17.98 -1.10 4.93
C VAL A 187 -17.81 -2.35 5.77
N ASP A 188 -18.51 -3.41 5.39
CA ASP A 188 -18.37 -4.76 5.92
C ASP A 188 -17.33 -5.51 5.10
N TYR A 189 -16.28 -6.00 5.74
CA TYR A 189 -15.19 -6.72 5.08
C TYR A 189 -15.07 -8.16 5.61
N GLY A 190 -16.19 -8.74 6.03
CA GLY A 190 -16.32 -10.15 6.38
C GLY A 190 -15.99 -10.45 7.85
N ASP A 191 -14.75 -10.20 8.28
CA ASP A 191 -14.32 -10.41 9.67
C ASP A 191 -14.45 -9.16 10.55
N GLY A 192 -14.92 -8.05 9.98
CA GLY A 192 -15.16 -6.80 10.66
C GLY A 192 -15.89 -5.77 9.82
N SER A 193 -16.05 -4.59 10.38
CA SER A 193 -16.65 -3.44 9.69
C SER A 193 -15.93 -2.15 10.05
N LYS A 194 -15.82 -1.23 9.10
CA LYS A 194 -15.16 0.07 9.28
C LYS A 194 -16.04 1.19 8.74
N GLN A 195 -16.11 2.29 9.48
CA GLN A 195 -16.66 3.54 8.96
C GLN A 195 -15.57 4.33 8.24
N ILE A 196 -15.90 4.82 7.05
CA ILE A 196 -14.98 5.53 6.17
C ILE A 196 -15.67 6.80 5.69
N ARG A 197 -15.05 7.95 5.94
CA ARG A 197 -15.47 9.25 5.42
C ARG A 197 -14.81 9.45 4.06
N VAL A 198 -15.63 9.76 3.06
CA VAL A 198 -15.24 9.90 1.66
C VAL A 198 -15.53 11.33 1.22
N PRO A 199 -14.49 12.12 0.91
CA PRO A 199 -14.66 13.41 0.26
C PRO A 199 -15.40 13.27 -1.08
N HIS A 200 -16.31 14.19 -1.40
CA HIS A 200 -17.07 14.14 -2.66
C HIS A 200 -16.22 14.27 -3.93
N ASP A 201 -15.01 14.80 -3.79
CA ASP A 201 -14.01 14.93 -4.86
C ASP A 201 -13.02 13.74 -4.91
N ALA A 202 -13.22 12.71 -4.08
CA ALA A 202 -12.36 11.53 -4.08
C ALA A 202 -12.33 10.86 -5.47
N PRO A 203 -11.13 10.63 -6.04
CA PRO A 203 -10.99 9.87 -7.27
C PRO A 203 -11.69 8.53 -7.17
N THR A 204 -12.60 8.28 -8.11
CA THR A 204 -13.40 7.06 -8.13
C THR A 204 -13.24 6.35 -9.47
N VAL A 205 -12.89 5.07 -9.43
CA VAL A 205 -12.82 4.23 -10.64
C VAL A 205 -13.68 3.00 -10.49
N LYS A 206 -13.94 2.34 -11.62
CA LYS A 206 -14.55 1.03 -11.68
C LYS A 206 -13.60 0.03 -12.29
N VAL A 207 -13.50 -1.14 -11.66
CA VAL A 207 -12.68 -2.27 -12.12
C VAL A 207 -13.48 -3.13 -13.09
N SER A 208 -12.77 -3.64 -14.10
CA SER A 208 -13.23 -4.64 -15.04
C SER A 208 -12.13 -5.69 -15.26
N LYS A 209 -12.47 -6.81 -15.89
CA LYS A 209 -11.48 -7.81 -16.31
C LYS A 209 -10.56 -7.16 -17.36
N GLY A 210 -9.25 -7.17 -17.10
CA GLY A 210 -8.25 -6.70 -18.06
C GLY A 210 -7.80 -7.81 -19.00
N SER A 211 -7.14 -7.39 -20.07
CA SER A 211 -6.52 -8.24 -21.09
C SER A 211 -5.23 -7.59 -21.61
N MET A 212 -4.40 -8.35 -22.33
CA MET A 212 -3.19 -7.80 -22.97
C MET A 212 -3.54 -6.69 -23.99
N ASP A 213 -4.71 -6.74 -24.62
CA ASP A 213 -5.17 -5.71 -25.58
C ASP A 213 -5.45 -4.34 -24.93
N ASP A 214 -5.64 -4.32 -23.62
CA ASP A 214 -5.84 -3.09 -22.85
C ASP A 214 -4.51 -2.37 -22.55
N LEU A 215 -3.38 -3.10 -22.62
CA LEU A 215 -2.05 -2.57 -22.38
C LEU A 215 -1.59 -1.78 -23.61
N LYS A 216 -1.65 -0.46 -23.49
CA LYS A 216 -1.27 0.47 -24.57
C LYS A 216 -0.17 1.37 -24.10
N GLN A 217 0.70 1.75 -25.02
CA GLN A 217 1.67 2.82 -24.78
C GLN A 217 0.94 4.07 -24.29
N ASP A 218 1.57 4.79 -23.36
CA ASP A 218 1.08 5.98 -22.67
C ASP A 218 -0.07 5.73 -21.67
N ALA A 219 -0.52 4.48 -21.48
CA ALA A 219 -1.47 4.16 -20.44
C ALA A 219 -0.81 4.18 -19.05
N ALA A 220 -1.53 4.72 -18.06
CA ALA A 220 -1.12 4.64 -16.66
C ALA A 220 -1.33 3.21 -16.13
N VAL A 221 -0.37 2.72 -15.34
CA VAL A 221 -0.38 1.35 -14.84
C VAL A 221 0.11 1.26 -13.39
N PHE A 222 -0.50 0.34 -12.65
CA PHE A 222 0.01 -0.17 -11.39
C PHE A 222 0.39 -1.64 -11.56
N VAL A 223 1.56 -2.01 -11.07
CA VAL A 223 2.11 -3.37 -11.12
C VAL A 223 2.46 -3.81 -9.70
N ALA A 224 1.83 -4.87 -9.23
CA ALA A 224 2.24 -5.58 -8.03
C ALA A 224 3.27 -6.64 -8.39
N GLY A 225 4.47 -6.56 -7.82
CA GLY A 225 5.59 -7.46 -8.09
C GLY A 225 6.77 -7.17 -7.17
N ASP A 226 7.83 -7.98 -7.27
CA ASP A 226 9.11 -7.67 -6.63
C ASP A 226 9.88 -6.68 -7.52
N ILE A 227 9.78 -5.39 -7.23
CA ILE A 227 10.45 -4.34 -8.02
C ILE A 227 11.98 -4.33 -7.87
N THR A 228 12.54 -5.21 -7.02
CA THR A 228 13.98 -5.39 -6.93
C THR A 228 14.53 -6.33 -8.02
N GLN A 229 13.66 -7.02 -8.75
CA GLN A 229 14.01 -7.87 -9.90
C GLN A 229 14.01 -7.08 -11.21
N ASP A 230 14.83 -7.51 -12.18
CA ASP A 230 14.78 -7.07 -13.58
C ASP A 230 14.93 -8.29 -14.50
N PRO A 231 13.89 -8.69 -15.25
CA PRO A 231 12.58 -8.05 -15.31
C PRO A 231 11.72 -8.34 -14.07
N ILE A 232 10.73 -7.50 -13.80
CA ILE A 232 9.75 -7.68 -12.72
C ILE A 232 8.73 -8.74 -13.17
N GLU A 233 8.62 -9.85 -12.45
CA GLU A 233 7.52 -10.80 -12.63
C GLU A 233 6.24 -10.25 -11.96
N ALA A 234 5.24 -9.91 -12.76
CA ALA A 234 4.03 -9.31 -12.25
C ALA A 234 3.11 -10.34 -11.58
N LYS A 235 2.68 -10.05 -10.36
CA LYS A 235 1.59 -10.79 -9.70
C LYS A 235 0.22 -10.25 -10.11
N ALA A 236 0.14 -8.94 -10.30
CA ALA A 236 -1.04 -8.27 -10.81
C ALA A 236 -0.65 -7.02 -11.59
N VAL A 237 -1.40 -6.74 -12.65
CA VAL A 237 -1.30 -5.52 -13.44
C VAL A 237 -2.67 -4.89 -13.54
N ILE A 238 -2.76 -3.61 -13.16
CA ILE A 238 -3.97 -2.81 -13.23
C ILE A 238 -3.70 -1.65 -14.18
N VAL A 239 -4.33 -1.68 -15.36
CA VAL A 239 -4.15 -0.67 -16.41
C VAL A 239 -5.31 0.30 -16.45
N GLY A 240 -5.00 1.57 -16.63
CA GLY A 240 -5.96 2.65 -16.82
C GLY A 240 -6.47 2.75 -18.25
N LEU A 241 -7.79 2.71 -18.44
CA LEU A 241 -8.44 2.93 -19.73
C LEU A 241 -8.76 4.41 -19.94
N ASP A 242 -8.68 4.86 -21.19
CA ASP A 242 -9.09 6.22 -21.61
C ASP A 242 -8.42 7.35 -20.80
N GLY A 243 -7.14 7.16 -20.44
CA GLY A 243 -6.38 8.11 -19.62
C GLY A 243 -6.77 8.12 -18.14
N THR A 244 -7.60 7.18 -17.70
CA THR A 244 -7.85 6.95 -16.26
C THR A 244 -6.53 6.55 -15.61
N VAL A 245 -6.17 7.20 -14.51
CA VAL A 245 -5.03 6.75 -13.70
C VAL A 245 -5.56 5.73 -12.72
N PRO A 246 -4.99 4.50 -12.66
CA PRO A 246 -5.36 3.58 -11.61
C PRO A 246 -5.21 4.25 -10.25
N PRO A 247 -6.28 4.22 -9.43
CA PRO A 247 -6.13 4.57 -8.03
C PRO A 247 -5.09 3.63 -7.46
N MET A 248 -4.24 4.19 -6.61
CA MET A 248 -3.19 3.62 -5.79
C MET A 248 -2.09 4.66 -5.71
#